data_AF-A0A7C3JXX4-F1
#
_entry.id   AF-A0A7C3JXX4-F1
#
_cell.length_a   1.000
_cell.length_b   1.000
_cell.length_c   1.000
_cell.angle_alpha   90.00
_cell.angle_beta   90.00
_cell.angle_gamma   90.00
#
_symmetry.space_group_name_H-M   'P 1'
#
loop_
_entity.id
_entity.type
_entity.pdbx_description
1 polymer ?
#
loop_
_entity_poly.entity_id
_entity_poly.type
_entity_poly.pdbx_seq_one_letter_code
_entity_poly.pdbx_strand_id
1 'polypeptide(L)'
;MIVETLASFGVDARVAAYHEGPVVTQFDVEPGWDVKHKQVPERDREGKPVLDKDGKPKVRLEEVSRTRVRVNQITSLANDLALALAAPSLRIEAPVPGRSVVGIEVPNSSASVVTLRSVIETPAFQRLASRTKLALPLGKSVSGEPVVADLTKMPHLLIAGATGSGKSVCINSIVASILVQCRPEEVRFVMIDPKRVELAGFAMIPHLAFSSIVVDVEKVVGTLGAVLHEMEARYKRFASLAVRNIDSYNKHPKVMEKLPYWVVIIDELADLMMAAPFEVERQICRLAQLARATGIHLIVATQRPSVDVVTGLIKANFPTRIAFAMTSQVDSRTILDMAGAERLLGRGDMLYMPTDSSKPKRVQGVYLSDQEIDRIVAFWAQQRTTHSTPVYDHLLEEAIAAIEEEEDADPMYERAKALAEEHSRISTSMLQRRLRIGYPRAARLMDRLEEEGIVVGGSGSSRTVVGGDDEEDEPGFRPPSRNPWDD
;
A
#
# COMPACT_ATOMS: atom_id res chain seq x y z
N MET A 1 4.68 -35.58 -11.98
CA MET A 1 4.14 -34.41 -12.70
C MET A 1 5.17 -33.29 -12.92
N ILE A 2 5.52 -32.43 -11.96
CA ILE A 2 6.46 -31.28 -12.20
C ILE A 2 7.74 -31.70 -12.94
N VAL A 3 8.42 -32.73 -12.43
CA VAL A 3 9.66 -33.26 -13.03
C VAL A 3 9.41 -33.80 -14.44
N GLU A 4 8.33 -34.54 -14.66
CA GLU A 4 7.98 -35.13 -15.96
C GLU A 4 7.65 -34.04 -16.99
N THR A 5 6.93 -32.99 -16.57
CA THR A 5 6.63 -31.84 -17.42
C THR A 5 7.91 -31.11 -17.80
N LEU A 6 8.78 -30.79 -16.84
CA LEU A 6 10.07 -30.15 -17.13
C LEU A 6 10.91 -31.01 -18.10
N ALA A 7 10.98 -32.32 -17.87
CA ALA A 7 11.68 -33.25 -18.74
C ALA A 7 11.09 -33.29 -20.17
N SER A 8 9.76 -33.16 -20.32
CA SER A 8 9.10 -33.09 -21.64
C SER A 8 9.50 -31.84 -22.45
N PHE A 9 9.93 -30.77 -21.77
CA PHE A 9 10.50 -29.57 -22.39
C PHE A 9 12.03 -29.59 -22.46
N GLY A 10 12.66 -30.73 -22.19
CA GLY A 10 14.12 -30.89 -22.22
C GLY A 10 14.85 -30.25 -21.03
N VAL A 11 14.14 -29.95 -19.94
CA VAL A 11 14.71 -29.35 -18.74
C VAL A 11 14.91 -30.43 -17.67
N ASP A 12 16.17 -30.81 -17.43
CA ASP A 12 16.52 -31.75 -16.36
C ASP A 12 16.43 -31.06 -14.99
N ALA A 13 15.63 -31.61 -14.09
CA ALA A 13 15.44 -31.11 -12.74
C ALA A 13 14.89 -32.20 -11.81
N ARG A 14 15.11 -32.04 -10.50
CA ARG A 14 14.52 -32.92 -9.48
C ARG A 14 13.83 -32.12 -8.38
N VAL A 15 12.79 -32.69 -7.77
CA VAL A 15 12.19 -32.13 -6.56
C VAL A 15 13.00 -32.65 -5.35
N ALA A 16 13.62 -31.75 -4.62
CA ALA A 16 14.43 -32.06 -3.44
C ALA A 16 13.60 -32.15 -2.15
N ALA A 17 12.58 -31.30 -2.02
CA ALA A 17 11.65 -31.27 -0.89
C ALA A 17 10.35 -30.59 -1.30
N TYR A 18 9.32 -30.69 -0.46
CA TYR A 18 8.11 -29.90 -0.58
C TYR A 18 7.64 -29.42 0.79
N HIS A 19 6.96 -28.27 0.82
CA HIS A 19 6.43 -27.63 2.02
C HIS A 19 4.96 -27.32 1.75
N GLU A 20 4.07 -27.98 2.47
CA GLU A 20 2.63 -27.77 2.34
C GLU A 20 2.19 -26.61 3.24
N GLY A 21 1.69 -25.55 2.61
CA GLY A 21 1.12 -24.39 3.29
C GLY A 21 -0.40 -24.38 3.26
N PRO A 22 -1.03 -23.33 3.82
CA PRO A 22 -2.49 -23.24 3.88
C PRO A 22 -3.16 -23.16 2.50
N VAL A 23 -2.54 -22.48 1.53
CA VAL A 23 -3.14 -22.21 0.21
C VAL A 23 -2.29 -22.72 -0.95
N VAL A 24 -0.98 -22.84 -0.74
CA VAL A 24 -0.06 -23.33 -1.76
C VAL A 24 0.86 -24.38 -1.17
N THR A 25 1.34 -25.28 -2.01
CA THR A 25 2.45 -26.19 -1.72
C THR A 25 3.67 -25.70 -2.49
N GLN A 26 4.77 -25.45 -1.79
CA GLN A 26 6.04 -25.08 -2.40
C GLN A 26 6.88 -26.33 -2.66
N PHE A 27 7.21 -26.58 -3.91
CA PHE A 27 8.14 -27.62 -4.33
C PHE A 27 9.53 -27.02 -4.55
N ASP A 28 10.52 -27.52 -3.81
CA ASP A 28 11.92 -27.12 -3.99
C ASP A 28 12.52 -27.92 -5.15
N VAL A 29 12.71 -27.26 -6.28
CA VAL A 29 13.25 -27.86 -7.51
C VAL A 29 14.73 -27.55 -7.65
N GLU A 30 15.56 -28.58 -7.72
CA GLU A 30 16.97 -28.48 -8.02
C GLU A 30 17.21 -28.61 -9.53
N PRO A 31 17.78 -27.58 -10.18
CA PRO A 31 18.15 -27.66 -11.59
C PRO A 31 19.26 -28.70 -11.80
N GLY A 32 19.03 -29.60 -12.75
CA GLY A 32 19.97 -30.63 -13.17
C GLY A 32 20.96 -30.13 -14.21
N TRP A 33 21.25 -30.96 -15.21
CA TRP A 33 22.27 -30.69 -16.23
C TRP A 33 21.70 -30.70 -17.65
N ASP A 34 22.06 -29.66 -18.41
CA ASP A 34 21.89 -29.62 -19.86
C ASP A 34 23.14 -30.26 -20.49
N VAL A 35 22.96 -31.43 -21.09
CA VAL A 35 24.03 -32.27 -21.66
C VAL A 35 23.88 -32.32 -23.17
N LYS A 36 24.83 -31.69 -23.88
CA LYS A 36 24.87 -31.73 -25.34
C LYS A 36 25.72 -32.89 -25.81
N HIS A 37 25.15 -33.70 -26.68
CA HIS A 37 25.83 -34.82 -27.30
C HIS A 37 26.14 -34.50 -28.76
N LYS A 38 27.29 -34.98 -29.25
CA LYS A 38 27.63 -34.99 -30.67
C LYS A 38 27.77 -36.43 -31.11
N GLN A 39 27.22 -36.73 -32.28
CA GLN A 39 27.42 -38.01 -32.93
C GLN A 39 28.82 -38.02 -33.53
N VAL A 40 29.67 -38.89 -33.00
CA VAL A 40 31.03 -39.11 -33.49
C VAL A 40 31.07 -40.51 -34.11
N PRO A 41 31.43 -40.66 -35.40
CA PRO A 41 31.54 -41.98 -36.02
C PRO A 41 32.61 -42.81 -35.29
N GLU A 42 32.24 -44.03 -34.89
CA GLU A 42 33.17 -45.01 -34.34
C GLU A 42 34.18 -45.37 -35.43
N ARG A 43 35.47 -45.34 -35.08
CA ARG A 43 36.55 -45.73 -35.99
C ARG A 43 37.25 -46.98 -35.46
N ASP A 44 37.62 -47.87 -36.36
CA ASP A 44 38.41 -49.06 -36.05
C ASP A 44 39.90 -48.71 -35.77
N ARG A 45 40.72 -49.74 -35.51
CA ARG A 45 42.17 -49.57 -35.24
C ARG A 45 42.95 -48.99 -36.43
N GLU A 46 42.38 -49.01 -37.63
CA GLU A 46 42.96 -48.45 -38.86
C GLU A 46 42.39 -47.05 -39.20
N GLY A 47 41.47 -46.53 -38.37
CA GLY A 47 40.85 -45.23 -38.55
C GLY A 47 39.66 -45.21 -39.51
N LYS A 48 39.16 -46.36 -39.99
CA LYS A 48 37.98 -46.44 -40.86
C LYS A 48 36.69 -46.45 -40.04
N PRO A 49 35.59 -45.85 -40.53
CA PRO A 49 34.32 -45.85 -39.84
C PRO A 49 33.77 -47.29 -39.70
N VAL A 50 33.48 -47.69 -38.47
CA VAL A 50 32.82 -48.96 -38.16
C VAL A 50 31.39 -48.89 -38.71
N LEU A 51 30.98 -49.86 -39.50
CA LEU A 51 29.64 -49.90 -40.09
C LEU A 51 28.68 -50.71 -39.22
N ASP A 52 27.41 -50.30 -39.17
CA ASP A 52 26.32 -51.06 -38.58
C ASP A 52 25.83 -52.19 -39.52
N LYS A 53 24.80 -52.92 -39.09
CA LYS A 53 24.24 -54.06 -39.83
C LYS A 53 23.60 -53.66 -41.18
N ASP A 54 23.32 -52.37 -41.37
CA ASP A 54 22.71 -51.81 -42.57
C ASP A 54 23.75 -51.08 -43.45
N GLY A 55 25.04 -51.17 -43.12
CA GLY A 55 26.14 -50.54 -43.87
C GLY A 55 26.30 -49.05 -43.62
N LYS A 56 25.68 -48.48 -42.58
CA LYS A 56 25.84 -47.06 -42.20
C LYS A 56 26.93 -46.89 -41.14
N PRO A 57 27.62 -45.75 -41.07
CA PRO A 57 28.61 -45.48 -40.03
C PRO A 57 27.98 -45.55 -38.64
N LYS A 58 28.46 -46.47 -37.82
CA LYS A 58 28.08 -46.60 -36.42
C LYS A 58 28.58 -45.37 -35.68
N VAL A 59 27.66 -44.61 -35.09
CA VAL A 59 27.95 -43.37 -34.35
C VAL A 59 27.85 -43.63 -32.86
N ARG A 60 28.83 -43.15 -32.09
CA ARG A 60 28.74 -43.03 -30.64
C ARG A 60 28.32 -41.60 -30.27
N LEU A 61 27.49 -41.48 -29.25
CA LEU A 61 27.17 -40.18 -28.66
C LEU A 61 28.30 -39.80 -27.71
N GLU A 62 29.04 -38.76 -28.05
CA GLU A 62 30.08 -38.20 -27.19
C GLU A 62 29.52 -36.93 -26.53
N GLU A 63 29.64 -36.85 -25.20
CA GLU A 63 29.23 -35.67 -24.43
C GLU A 63 30.19 -34.52 -24.73
N VAL A 64 29.68 -33.44 -25.32
CA VAL A 64 30.47 -32.28 -25.75
C VAL A 64 30.47 -31.17 -24.70
N SER A 65 29.35 -31.02 -23.99
CA SER A 65 29.25 -30.01 -22.94
C SER A 65 28.23 -30.41 -21.90
N ARG A 66 28.57 -30.15 -20.63
CA ARG A 66 27.68 -30.29 -19.49
C ARG A 66 27.59 -28.98 -18.75
N THR A 67 26.43 -28.35 -18.85
CA THR A 67 26.17 -27.06 -18.21
C THR A 67 24.98 -27.19 -17.28
N ARG A 68 25.02 -26.54 -16.13
CA ARG A 68 23.87 -26.55 -15.22
C ARG A 68 22.67 -25.90 -15.90
N VAL A 69 21.49 -26.49 -15.74
CA VAL A 69 20.25 -25.90 -16.25
C VAL A 69 20.13 -24.48 -15.73
N ARG A 70 19.96 -23.53 -16.66
CA ARG A 70 19.82 -22.11 -16.32
C ARG A 70 18.46 -21.90 -15.68
N VAL A 71 18.42 -21.15 -14.58
CA VAL A 71 17.18 -20.79 -13.88
C VAL A 71 16.11 -20.25 -14.83
N ASN A 72 16.52 -19.41 -15.79
CA ASN A 72 15.59 -18.82 -16.77
C ASN A 72 14.82 -19.85 -17.59
N GLN A 73 15.39 -21.04 -17.84
CA GLN A 73 14.71 -22.12 -18.57
C GLN A 73 13.53 -22.70 -17.78
N ILE A 74 13.64 -22.74 -16.44
CA ILE A 74 12.55 -23.18 -15.57
C ILE A 74 11.51 -22.05 -15.44
N THR A 75 11.96 -20.82 -15.20
CA THR A 75 11.03 -19.69 -14.98
C THR A 75 10.22 -19.33 -16.23
N SER A 76 10.74 -19.56 -17.44
CA SER A 76 10.01 -19.31 -18.69
C SER A 76 8.87 -20.30 -18.93
N LEU A 77 8.94 -21.50 -18.35
CA LEU A 77 7.92 -22.56 -18.48
C LEU A 77 6.79 -22.44 -17.47
N ALA A 78 6.65 -21.31 -16.76
CA ALA A 78 5.66 -21.13 -15.71
C ALA A 78 4.22 -21.40 -16.19
N ASN A 79 3.87 -20.91 -17.38
CA ASN A 79 2.53 -21.09 -17.95
C ASN A 79 2.28 -22.53 -18.41
N ASP A 80 3.29 -23.17 -19.01
CA ASP A 80 3.20 -24.57 -19.45
C ASP A 80 3.11 -25.53 -18.26
N LEU A 81 3.85 -25.25 -17.18
CA LEU A 81 3.73 -25.96 -15.91
C LEU A 81 2.35 -25.77 -15.28
N ALA A 82 1.81 -24.55 -15.32
CA ALA A 82 0.47 -24.27 -14.79
C ALA A 82 -0.59 -25.10 -15.54
N LEU A 83 -0.49 -25.14 -16.87
CA LEU A 83 -1.37 -25.93 -17.73
C LEU A 83 -1.25 -27.44 -17.42
N ALA A 84 -0.03 -27.97 -17.32
CA ALA A 84 0.20 -29.38 -17.05
C ALA A 84 -0.28 -29.84 -15.65
N LEU A 85 -0.23 -28.94 -14.68
CA LEU A 85 -0.70 -29.19 -13.30
C LEU A 85 -2.18 -28.86 -13.11
N ALA A 86 -2.89 -28.42 -14.15
CA ALA A 86 -4.25 -27.90 -14.06
C ALA A 86 -4.42 -26.82 -12.98
N ALA A 87 -3.39 -25.99 -12.79
CA ALA A 87 -3.38 -24.90 -11.83
C ALA A 87 -3.74 -23.57 -12.52
N PRO A 88 -4.51 -22.68 -11.86
CA PRO A 88 -4.89 -21.39 -12.44
C PRO A 88 -3.67 -20.48 -12.69
N SER A 89 -2.70 -20.51 -11.78
CA SER A 89 -1.43 -19.79 -11.91
C SER A 89 -0.37 -20.45 -11.04
N LEU A 90 0.90 -20.24 -11.39
CA LEU A 90 2.06 -20.67 -10.60
C LEU A 90 2.96 -19.47 -10.27
N ARG A 91 3.55 -19.50 -9.08
CA ARG A 91 4.62 -18.58 -8.71
C ARG A 91 5.93 -19.36 -8.64
N ILE A 92 6.95 -18.85 -9.32
CA ILE A 92 8.30 -19.43 -9.29
C ILE A 92 9.22 -18.45 -8.59
N GLU A 93 9.81 -18.89 -7.47
CA GLU A 93 10.77 -18.13 -6.69
C GLU A 93 12.17 -18.69 -6.92
N ALA A 94 13.03 -17.89 -7.56
CA ALA A 94 14.36 -18.34 -7.95
C ALA A 94 15.44 -17.29 -7.66
N PRO A 95 16.49 -17.61 -6.87
CA PRO A 95 16.55 -18.74 -5.93
C PRO A 95 15.68 -18.49 -4.69
N VAL A 96 15.27 -19.57 -4.01
CA VAL A 96 14.67 -19.50 -2.67
C VAL A 96 15.70 -18.89 -1.70
N PRO A 97 15.34 -17.87 -0.89
CA PRO A 97 16.27 -17.24 0.04
C PRO A 97 16.99 -18.24 0.95
N GLY A 98 18.33 -18.17 0.95
CA GLY A 98 19.17 -19.07 1.75
C GLY A 98 19.31 -20.49 1.22
N ARG A 99 18.74 -20.83 0.05
CA ARG A 99 18.75 -22.19 -0.52
C ARG A 99 19.08 -22.18 -2.01
N SER A 100 19.85 -23.17 -2.48
CA SER A 100 20.27 -23.29 -3.89
C SER A 100 19.24 -24.02 -4.76
N VAL A 101 17.96 -23.70 -4.59
CA VAL A 101 16.82 -24.34 -5.24
C VAL A 101 15.89 -23.30 -5.87
N VAL A 102 15.08 -23.74 -6.84
CA VAL A 102 13.98 -22.99 -7.45
C VAL A 102 12.68 -23.44 -6.78
N GLY A 103 11.99 -22.54 -6.09
CA GLY A 103 10.71 -22.82 -5.45
C GLY A 103 9.58 -22.69 -6.46
N ILE A 104 8.82 -23.75 -6.69
CA ILE A 104 7.60 -23.72 -7.50
C ILE A 104 6.41 -23.84 -6.56
N GLU A 105 5.65 -22.76 -6.42
CA GLU A 105 4.45 -22.69 -5.59
C GLU A 105 3.23 -23.04 -6.42
N VAL A 106 2.60 -24.16 -6.06
CA VAL A 106 1.40 -24.70 -6.71
C VAL A 106 0.20 -24.51 -5.79
N PRO A 107 -0.92 -23.94 -6.26
CA PRO A 107 -2.15 -23.85 -5.48
C PRO A 107 -2.64 -25.23 -5.01
N ASN A 108 -3.07 -25.31 -3.75
CA ASN A 108 -3.69 -26.52 -3.20
C ASN A 108 -5.10 -26.69 -3.78
N SER A 109 -5.56 -27.93 -3.93
CA SER A 109 -6.94 -28.23 -4.35
C SER A 109 -7.99 -27.75 -3.33
N SER A 110 -7.65 -27.73 -2.04
CA SER A 110 -8.48 -27.17 -0.97
C SER A 110 -7.66 -26.22 -0.10
N ALA A 111 -7.95 -24.92 -0.22
CA ALA A 111 -7.32 -23.89 0.60
C ALA A 111 -7.87 -23.90 2.03
N SER A 112 -6.97 -23.88 3.01
CA SER A 112 -7.32 -23.76 4.43
C SER A 112 -7.43 -22.29 4.85
N VAL A 113 -8.50 -21.94 5.55
CA VAL A 113 -8.68 -20.60 6.11
C VAL A 113 -7.76 -20.43 7.32
N VAL A 114 -6.97 -19.35 7.32
CA VAL A 114 -6.14 -18.98 8.46
C VAL A 114 -6.95 -18.04 9.34
N THR A 115 -7.43 -18.48 10.50
CA THR A 115 -8.23 -17.62 11.40
C THR A 115 -7.34 -16.71 12.23
N LEU A 116 -7.84 -15.52 12.61
CA LEU A 116 -7.12 -14.61 13.53
C LEU A 116 -6.64 -15.33 14.80
N ARG A 117 -7.54 -16.09 15.43
CA ARG A 117 -7.26 -16.88 16.63
C ARG A 117 -6.05 -17.80 16.47
N SER A 118 -5.96 -18.49 15.33
CA SER A 118 -4.88 -19.44 15.04
C SER A 118 -3.48 -18.83 14.97
N VAL A 119 -3.37 -17.50 14.83
CA VAL A 119 -2.11 -16.77 14.80
C VAL A 119 -1.85 -16.09 16.14
N ILE A 120 -2.85 -15.45 16.74
CA ILE A 120 -2.65 -14.73 18.02
C ILE A 120 -2.34 -15.68 19.18
N GLU A 121 -2.84 -16.92 19.18
CA GLU A 121 -2.54 -17.89 20.24
C GLU A 121 -1.14 -18.53 20.10
N THR A 122 -0.41 -18.22 19.02
CA THR A 122 0.92 -18.83 18.80
C THR A 122 1.98 -18.27 19.76
N PRO A 123 2.99 -19.07 20.15
CA PRO A 123 4.11 -18.59 20.95
C PRO A 123 4.91 -17.46 20.27
N ALA A 124 4.93 -17.42 18.93
CA ALA A 124 5.56 -16.35 18.17
C ALA A 124 4.85 -15.00 18.43
N PHE A 125 3.52 -14.99 18.33
CA PHE A 125 2.72 -13.80 18.59
C PHE A 125 2.77 -13.38 20.05
N GLN A 126 2.52 -14.31 20.98
CA GLN A 126 2.48 -14.01 22.42
C GLN A 126 3.80 -13.42 22.94
N ARG A 127 4.94 -13.95 22.47
CA ARG A 127 6.25 -13.36 22.78
C ARG A 127 6.40 -11.95 22.24
N LEU A 128 5.86 -11.66 21.05
CA LEU A 128 5.90 -10.32 20.48
C LEU A 128 4.98 -9.36 21.22
N ALA A 129 3.72 -9.75 21.45
CA ALA A 129 2.71 -8.99 22.18
C ALA A 129 3.14 -8.63 23.61
N SER A 130 3.96 -9.46 24.25
CA SER A 130 4.54 -9.14 25.57
C SER A 130 5.54 -7.97 25.55
N ARG A 131 6.06 -7.59 24.38
CA ARG A 131 7.13 -6.59 24.20
C ARG A 131 6.67 -5.30 23.53
N THR A 132 5.61 -5.36 22.74
CA THR A 132 5.06 -4.22 21.98
C THR A 132 3.55 -4.19 22.11
N LYS A 133 2.98 -2.98 22.08
CA LYS A 133 1.51 -2.78 22.04
C LYS A 133 0.94 -2.90 20.64
N LEU A 134 1.77 -2.85 19.60
CA LEU A 134 1.34 -2.86 18.22
C LEU A 134 1.79 -4.13 17.49
N ALA A 135 1.60 -5.29 18.12
CA ALA A 135 1.83 -6.59 17.51
C ALA A 135 0.71 -6.94 16.52
N LEU A 136 1.11 -7.28 15.29
CA LEU A 136 0.24 -7.55 14.14
C LEU A 136 0.32 -9.03 13.74
N PRO A 137 -0.82 -9.76 13.71
CA PRO A 137 -0.89 -11.14 13.24
C PRO A 137 -1.15 -11.10 11.73
N LEU A 138 -0.09 -11.13 10.93
CA LEU A 138 -0.22 -11.00 9.48
C LEU A 138 -0.85 -12.26 8.86
N GLY A 139 -0.50 -13.45 9.34
CA GLY A 139 -1.01 -14.69 8.76
C GLY A 139 -0.09 -15.88 8.93
N LYS A 140 -0.05 -16.75 7.93
CA LYS A 140 0.87 -17.89 7.85
C LYS A 140 1.66 -17.87 6.54
N SER A 141 2.92 -18.31 6.58
CA SER A 141 3.78 -18.43 5.40
C SER A 141 3.32 -19.58 4.49
N VAL A 142 4.01 -19.72 3.35
CA VAL A 142 3.87 -20.89 2.45
C VAL A 142 4.23 -22.23 3.10
N SER A 143 4.94 -22.23 4.24
CA SER A 143 5.22 -23.42 5.05
C SER A 143 4.28 -23.59 6.24
N GLY A 144 3.27 -22.72 6.38
CA GLY A 144 2.31 -22.75 7.49
C GLY A 144 2.81 -22.11 8.79
N GLU A 145 4.03 -21.58 8.81
CA GLU A 145 4.59 -20.90 9.99
C GLU A 145 3.87 -19.56 10.25
N PRO A 146 3.60 -19.19 11.51
CA PRO A 146 2.95 -17.92 11.81
C PRO A 146 3.84 -16.74 11.46
N VAL A 147 3.30 -15.81 10.68
CA VAL A 147 3.93 -14.54 10.32
C VAL A 147 3.32 -13.45 11.17
N VAL A 148 4.15 -12.89 12.05
CA VAL A 148 3.78 -11.82 12.99
C VAL A 148 4.74 -10.65 12.82
N ALA A 149 4.27 -9.45 13.09
CA ALA A 149 5.05 -8.25 12.86
C ALA A 149 4.75 -7.15 13.89
N ASP A 150 5.63 -6.16 13.99
CA ASP A 150 5.56 -5.09 15.00
C ASP A 150 5.47 -3.73 14.32
N LEU A 151 4.33 -3.08 14.44
CA LEU A 151 4.10 -1.78 13.82
C LEU A 151 5.02 -0.69 14.40
N THR A 152 5.63 -0.87 15.59
CA THR A 152 6.60 0.12 16.11
C THR A 152 7.96 0.05 15.39
N LYS A 153 8.26 -1.10 14.79
CA LYS A 153 9.48 -1.35 14.02
C LYS A 153 9.31 -1.04 12.54
N MET A 154 8.08 -1.13 12.04
CA MET A 154 7.68 -0.52 10.79
C MET A 154 7.56 0.98 11.04
N PRO A 155 8.24 1.89 10.33
CA PRO A 155 7.93 3.30 10.51
C PRO A 155 6.43 3.53 10.20
N HIS A 156 5.99 3.10 9.01
CA HIS A 156 4.60 3.14 8.54
C HIS A 156 4.33 1.97 7.58
N LEU A 157 3.06 1.61 7.38
CA LEU A 157 2.62 0.47 6.56
C LEU A 157 1.75 0.95 5.39
N LEU A 158 2.11 0.54 4.17
CA LEU A 158 1.29 0.72 2.96
C LEU A 158 0.64 -0.62 2.58
N ILE A 159 -0.68 -0.63 2.38
CA ILE A 159 -1.45 -1.81 1.98
C ILE A 159 -2.12 -1.53 0.63
N ALA A 160 -2.01 -2.45 -0.33
CA ALA A 160 -2.71 -2.29 -1.59
C ALA A 160 -3.25 -3.62 -2.13
N GLY A 161 -4.35 -3.56 -2.88
CA GLY A 161 -4.94 -4.73 -3.51
C GLY A 161 -6.27 -4.42 -4.18
N ALA A 162 -6.65 -5.23 -5.16
CA ALA A 162 -7.94 -5.08 -5.84
C ALA A 162 -9.12 -5.40 -4.89
N THR A 163 -10.33 -4.99 -5.27
CA THR A 163 -11.56 -5.36 -4.55
C THR A 163 -11.67 -6.88 -4.37
N GLY A 164 -12.04 -7.34 -3.18
CA GLY A 164 -12.16 -8.77 -2.87
C GLY A 164 -10.84 -9.55 -2.69
N SER A 165 -9.69 -8.87 -2.79
CA SER A 165 -8.37 -9.51 -2.65
C SER A 165 -8.00 -9.86 -1.19
N GLY A 166 -8.60 -9.19 -0.21
CA GLY A 166 -8.33 -9.38 1.22
C GLY A 166 -7.84 -8.13 1.97
N LYS A 167 -7.66 -6.99 1.29
CA LYS A 167 -7.23 -5.70 1.88
C LYS A 167 -8.01 -5.34 3.15
N SER A 168 -9.34 -5.28 3.05
CA SER A 168 -10.19 -4.79 4.15
C SER A 168 -10.21 -5.76 5.33
N VAL A 169 -10.25 -7.07 5.06
CA VAL A 169 -10.13 -8.11 6.10
C VAL A 169 -8.79 -7.99 6.83
N CYS A 170 -7.70 -7.63 6.14
CA CYS A 170 -6.40 -7.39 6.76
C CYS A 170 -6.42 -6.18 7.70
N ILE A 171 -6.98 -5.05 7.26
CA ILE A 171 -7.12 -3.85 8.10
C ILE A 171 -7.96 -4.17 9.34
N ASN A 172 -9.11 -4.83 9.15
CA ASN A 172 -10.00 -5.20 10.25
C ASN A 172 -9.32 -6.17 11.22
N SER A 173 -8.51 -7.10 10.71
CA SER A 173 -7.74 -8.03 11.54
C SER A 173 -6.64 -7.32 12.34
N ILE A 174 -6.00 -6.29 11.79
CA ILE A 174 -5.04 -5.44 12.51
C ILE A 174 -5.74 -4.70 13.64
N VAL A 175 -6.87 -4.03 13.37
CA VAL A 175 -7.65 -3.31 14.38
C VAL A 175 -8.14 -4.25 15.48
N ALA A 176 -8.79 -5.36 15.11
CA ALA A 176 -9.29 -6.36 16.05
C ALA A 176 -8.16 -6.95 16.90
N SER A 177 -7.00 -7.24 16.30
CA SER A 177 -5.84 -7.72 17.04
C SER A 177 -5.38 -6.74 18.12
N ILE A 178 -5.32 -5.44 17.81
CA ILE A 178 -4.95 -4.43 18.79
C ILE A 178 -6.01 -4.32 19.88
N LEU A 179 -7.30 -4.37 19.53
CA LEU A 179 -8.41 -4.30 20.48
C LEU A 179 -8.44 -5.46 21.47
N VAL A 180 -7.99 -6.66 21.09
CA VAL A 180 -7.90 -7.80 22.03
C VAL A 180 -6.66 -7.74 22.93
N GLN A 181 -5.72 -6.83 22.67
CA GLN A 181 -4.45 -6.71 23.40
C GLN A 181 -4.34 -5.44 24.24
N CYS A 182 -5.00 -4.35 23.83
CA CYS A 182 -4.71 -3.00 24.33
C CYS A 182 -5.96 -2.28 24.83
N ARG A 183 -5.78 -1.50 25.90
CA ARG A 183 -6.81 -0.59 26.41
C ARG A 183 -6.75 0.78 25.72
N PRO A 184 -7.82 1.60 25.79
CA PRO A 184 -7.86 2.94 25.21
C PRO A 184 -6.76 3.90 25.71
N GLU A 185 -6.25 3.69 26.92
CA GLU A 185 -5.15 4.48 27.49
C GLU A 185 -3.79 4.09 26.90
N GLU A 186 -3.69 2.93 26.24
CA GLU A 186 -2.46 2.41 25.66
C GLU A 186 -2.39 2.67 24.15
N VAL A 187 -3.53 2.58 23.46
CA VAL A 187 -3.63 2.80 22.01
C VAL A 187 -4.90 3.56 21.66
N ARG A 188 -4.76 4.55 20.78
CA ARG A 188 -5.85 5.30 20.16
C ARG A 188 -5.84 5.13 18.64
N PHE A 189 -7.02 5.13 18.03
CA PHE A 189 -7.19 5.07 16.58
C PHE A 189 -7.68 6.40 16.02
N VAL A 190 -7.08 6.81 14.92
CA VAL A 190 -7.64 7.83 14.02
C VAL A 190 -8.03 7.09 12.75
N MET A 191 -9.33 6.98 12.48
CA MET A 191 -9.85 6.19 11.36
C MET A 191 -10.43 7.12 10.30
N ILE A 192 -9.99 6.96 9.06
CA ILE A 192 -10.46 7.70 7.89
C ILE A 192 -11.02 6.69 6.88
N ASP A 193 -12.34 6.72 6.72
CA ASP A 193 -13.12 5.82 5.85
C ASP A 193 -14.17 6.63 5.07
N PRO A 194 -13.78 7.25 3.94
CA PRO A 194 -14.68 8.08 3.16
C PRO A 194 -15.84 7.29 2.53
N LYS A 195 -15.72 5.97 2.42
CA LYS A 195 -16.75 5.11 1.83
C LYS A 195 -17.74 4.57 2.85
N ARG A 196 -17.43 4.65 4.16
CA ARG A 196 -18.27 4.12 5.26
C ARG A 196 -18.55 2.62 5.15
N VAL A 197 -17.62 1.86 4.58
CA VAL A 197 -17.79 0.42 4.36
C VAL A 197 -16.90 -0.37 5.29
N GLU A 198 -15.61 -0.06 5.31
CA GLU A 198 -14.62 -1.00 5.85
C GLU A 198 -14.38 -0.81 7.34
N LEU A 199 -14.40 0.44 7.84
CA LEU A 199 -14.12 0.76 9.23
C LEU A 199 -15.38 1.06 10.05
N ALA A 200 -16.54 1.22 9.40
CA ALA A 200 -17.80 1.59 10.04
C ALA A 200 -18.19 0.69 11.23
N GLY A 201 -17.86 -0.61 11.16
CA GLY A 201 -18.10 -1.56 12.25
C GLY A 201 -17.41 -1.19 13.57
N PHE A 202 -16.34 -0.39 13.53
CA PHE A 202 -15.58 0.01 14.71
C PHE A 202 -16.03 1.34 15.33
N ALA A 203 -17.10 1.98 14.84
CA ALA A 203 -17.52 3.31 15.31
C ALA A 203 -17.81 3.41 16.82
N MET A 204 -18.12 2.28 17.47
CA MET A 204 -18.51 2.22 18.87
C MET A 204 -17.38 1.88 19.85
N ILE A 205 -16.12 1.78 19.39
CA ILE A 205 -15.00 1.51 20.30
C ILE A 205 -14.60 2.77 21.10
N PRO A 206 -14.13 2.63 22.35
CA PRO A 206 -13.61 3.75 23.16
C PRO A 206 -12.20 4.19 22.72
N HIS A 207 -11.53 3.43 21.85
CA HIS A 207 -10.18 3.72 21.38
C HIS A 207 -10.11 4.82 20.32
N LEU A 208 -11.23 5.31 19.78
CA LEU A 208 -11.21 6.42 18.82
C LEU A 208 -10.63 7.68 19.50
N ALA A 209 -9.71 8.36 18.81
CA ALA A 209 -9.12 9.60 19.31
C ALA A 209 -10.14 10.74 19.30
N PHE A 210 -10.81 10.96 18.17
CA PHE A 210 -11.78 12.04 17.94
C PHE A 210 -13.25 11.59 18.09
N SER A 211 -13.48 10.57 18.92
CA SER A 211 -14.78 9.92 19.21
C SER A 211 -15.60 9.44 18.01
N SER A 212 -15.08 9.59 16.79
CA SER A 212 -15.77 9.37 15.51
C SER A 212 -14.80 8.86 14.45
N ILE A 213 -15.36 8.27 13.40
CA ILE A 213 -14.64 7.90 12.18
C ILE A 213 -14.80 9.06 11.20
N VAL A 214 -13.70 9.50 10.60
CA VAL A 214 -13.71 10.59 9.62
C VAL A 214 -14.19 10.03 8.29
N VAL A 215 -15.35 10.52 7.86
CA VAL A 215 -16.03 10.09 6.64
C VAL A 215 -16.06 11.18 5.57
N ASP A 216 -16.06 12.45 5.98
CA ASP A 216 -16.11 13.58 5.06
C ASP A 216 -14.68 13.89 4.60
N VAL A 217 -14.45 13.84 3.28
CA VAL A 217 -13.10 14.03 2.71
C VAL A 217 -12.56 15.43 2.99
N GLU A 218 -13.44 16.44 3.06
CA GLU A 218 -13.09 17.83 3.41
C GLU A 218 -12.47 17.94 4.82
N LYS A 219 -12.92 17.11 5.78
CA LYS A 219 -12.40 17.11 7.16
C LYS A 219 -11.06 16.40 7.30
N VAL A 220 -10.59 15.71 6.26
CA VAL A 220 -9.37 14.88 6.34
C VAL A 220 -8.13 15.73 6.52
N VAL A 221 -8.04 16.87 5.82
CA VAL A 221 -6.89 17.79 5.95
C VAL A 221 -6.79 18.33 7.37
N GLY A 222 -7.92 18.72 7.97
CA GLY A 222 -8.00 19.13 9.37
C GLY A 222 -7.64 18.02 10.35
N THR A 223 -8.13 16.81 10.10
CA THR A 223 -7.82 15.62 10.90
C THR A 223 -6.33 15.31 10.90
N LEU A 224 -5.70 15.28 9.72
CA LEU A 224 -4.25 15.06 9.60
C LEU A 224 -3.45 16.22 10.22
N GLY A 225 -3.97 17.44 10.14
CA GLY A 225 -3.45 18.62 10.86
C GLY A 225 -3.46 18.43 12.38
N ALA A 226 -4.56 17.94 12.95
CA ALA A 226 -4.66 17.63 14.38
C ALA A 226 -3.64 16.56 14.82
N VAL A 227 -3.46 15.52 14.00
CA VAL A 227 -2.44 14.48 14.26
C VAL A 227 -1.02 15.06 14.22
N LEU A 228 -0.74 15.98 13.27
CA LEU A 228 0.55 16.68 13.21
C LEU A 228 0.76 17.56 14.45
N HIS A 229 -0.27 18.27 14.90
CA HIS A 229 -0.19 19.09 16.10
C HIS A 229 0.14 18.24 17.35
N GLU A 230 -0.56 17.11 17.53
CA GLU A 230 -0.26 16.17 18.61
C GLU A 230 1.18 15.62 18.51
N MET A 231 1.65 15.29 17.30
CA MET A 231 3.04 14.87 17.08
C MET A 231 4.03 15.93 17.59
N GLU A 232 3.82 17.20 17.26
CA GLU A 232 4.67 18.30 17.69
C GLU A 232 4.57 18.56 19.20
N ALA A 233 3.37 18.47 19.77
CA ALA A 233 3.15 18.57 21.22
C ALA A 233 3.92 17.48 21.98
N ARG A 234 3.93 16.24 21.48
CA ARG A 234 4.73 15.14 22.05
C ARG A 234 6.22 15.45 22.01
N TYR A 235 6.75 15.98 20.90
CA TYR A 235 8.16 16.38 20.83
C TYR A 235 8.52 17.44 21.87
N LYS A 236 7.65 18.44 22.10
CA LYS A 236 7.84 19.45 23.16
C LYS A 236 7.87 18.81 24.55
N ARG A 237 6.96 17.87 24.83
CA ARG A 237 6.93 17.09 26.09
C ARG A 237 8.16 16.19 26.26
N PHE A 238 8.71 15.65 25.17
CA PHE A 238 9.91 14.83 25.20
C PHE A 238 11.15 15.67 25.50
N ALA A 239 11.25 16.83 24.85
CA ALA A 239 12.36 17.77 25.04
C ALA A 239 12.44 18.30 26.47
N SER A 240 11.30 18.62 27.11
CA SER A 240 11.27 19.11 28.49
C SER A 240 11.76 18.09 29.53
N LEU A 241 11.69 16.80 29.20
CA LEU A 241 12.22 15.70 30.01
C LEU A 241 13.52 15.09 29.46
N ALA A 242 14.11 15.70 28.42
CA ALA A 242 15.31 15.21 27.74
C ALA A 242 15.23 13.73 27.28
N VAL A 243 14.04 13.27 26.89
CA VAL A 243 13.82 11.92 26.34
C VAL A 243 13.68 11.97 24.82
N ARG A 244 13.94 10.84 24.15
CA ARG A 244 13.98 10.79 22.66
C ARG A 244 12.76 10.16 22.00
N ASN A 245 11.96 9.40 22.75
CA ASN A 245 10.83 8.66 22.19
C ASN A 245 9.75 8.38 23.25
N ILE A 246 8.58 7.94 22.78
CA ILE A 246 7.42 7.63 23.60
C ILE A 246 7.71 6.57 24.67
N ASP A 247 8.51 5.53 24.35
CA ASP A 247 8.87 4.49 25.31
C ASP A 247 9.66 5.05 26.50
N SER A 248 10.62 5.94 26.21
CA SER A 248 11.44 6.58 27.23
C SER A 248 10.62 7.59 28.04
N TYR A 249 9.69 8.31 27.39
CA TYR A 249 8.76 9.21 28.05
C TYR A 249 7.84 8.46 29.01
N ASN A 250 7.17 7.40 28.55
CA ASN A 250 6.22 6.62 29.35
C ASN A 250 6.86 5.84 30.51
N LYS A 251 8.18 5.61 30.47
CA LYS A 251 8.96 5.00 31.55
C LYS A 251 9.59 6.03 32.49
N HIS A 252 9.53 7.32 32.16
CA HIS A 252 10.20 8.36 32.92
C HIS A 252 9.50 8.57 34.29
N PRO A 253 10.22 8.62 35.42
CA PRO A 253 9.59 8.66 36.76
C PRO A 253 8.69 9.88 37.03
N LYS A 254 8.92 10.99 36.33
CA LYS A 254 8.10 12.21 36.45
C LYS A 254 6.78 12.16 35.66
N VAL A 255 6.59 11.14 34.83
CA VAL A 255 5.39 11.00 34.00
C VAL A 255 4.35 10.20 34.77
N MET A 256 3.31 10.89 35.23
CA MET A 256 2.16 10.28 35.92
C MET A 256 1.13 9.74 34.92
N GLU A 257 0.93 10.45 33.81
CA GLU A 257 0.01 10.06 32.74
C GLU A 257 0.80 9.67 31.49
N LYS A 258 0.67 8.39 31.11
CA LYS A 258 1.35 7.86 29.92
C LYS A 258 0.63 8.29 28.66
N LEU A 259 1.39 8.53 27.61
CA LEU A 259 0.84 8.81 26.29
C LEU A 259 0.49 7.50 25.58
N PRO A 260 -0.70 7.39 24.96
CA PRO A 260 -1.05 6.25 24.14
C PRO A 260 -0.31 6.29 22.80
N TYR A 261 -0.07 5.14 22.20
CA TYR A 261 0.27 5.08 20.78
C TYR A 261 -0.93 5.48 19.94
N TRP A 262 -0.71 6.18 18.84
CA TRP A 262 -1.77 6.46 17.88
C TRP A 262 -1.56 5.63 16.62
N VAL A 263 -2.62 4.98 16.14
CA VAL A 263 -2.64 4.27 14.87
C VAL A 263 -3.61 5.00 13.96
N VAL A 264 -3.07 5.70 12.98
CA VAL A 264 -3.82 6.42 11.94
C VAL A 264 -4.06 5.45 10.79
N ILE A 265 -5.32 5.17 10.49
CA ILE A 265 -5.74 4.23 9.46
C ILE A 265 -6.49 5.00 8.37
N ILE A 266 -5.98 4.91 7.15
CA ILE A 266 -6.62 5.46 5.95
C ILE A 266 -7.02 4.27 5.08
N ASP A 267 -8.33 4.03 4.92
CA ASP A 267 -8.79 2.86 4.15
C ASP A 267 -8.54 3.00 2.64
N GLU A 268 -8.73 4.20 2.10
CA GLU A 268 -8.56 4.49 0.68
C GLU A 268 -7.84 5.82 0.48
N LEU A 269 -6.53 5.75 0.27
CA LEU A 269 -5.69 6.92 -0.03
C LEU A 269 -6.14 7.62 -1.31
N ALA A 270 -6.62 6.87 -2.31
CA ALA A 270 -6.97 7.43 -3.61
C ALA A 270 -8.07 8.49 -3.52
N ASP A 271 -9.07 8.26 -2.67
CA ASP A 271 -10.17 9.20 -2.49
C ASP A 271 -9.67 10.52 -1.88
N LEU A 272 -8.69 10.46 -0.98
CA LEU A 272 -8.06 11.63 -0.38
C LEU A 272 -7.20 12.39 -1.39
N MET A 273 -6.41 11.67 -2.18
CA MET A 273 -5.56 12.23 -3.23
C MET A 273 -6.37 12.86 -4.36
N MET A 274 -7.60 12.41 -4.59
CA MET A 274 -8.49 13.02 -5.58
C MET A 274 -9.10 14.33 -5.09
N ALA A 275 -9.32 14.48 -3.78
CA ALA A 275 -9.90 15.68 -3.20
C ALA A 275 -8.85 16.77 -2.93
N ALA A 276 -7.74 16.43 -2.27
CA ALA A 276 -6.72 17.39 -1.84
C ALA A 276 -5.29 16.80 -1.95
N PRO A 277 -4.79 16.52 -3.18
CA PRO A 277 -3.56 15.76 -3.38
C PRO A 277 -2.33 16.39 -2.71
N PHE A 278 -2.17 17.72 -2.83
CA PHE A 278 -0.98 18.41 -2.34
C PHE A 278 -0.92 18.44 -0.81
N GLU A 279 -2.02 18.83 -0.17
CA GLU A 279 -2.14 18.93 1.28
C GLU A 279 -2.01 17.55 1.94
N VAL A 280 -2.73 16.55 1.41
CA VAL A 280 -2.74 15.17 1.93
C VAL A 280 -1.35 14.55 1.80
N GLU A 281 -0.73 14.61 0.62
CA GLU A 281 0.62 14.04 0.42
C GLU A 281 1.64 14.69 1.35
N ARG A 282 1.60 16.03 1.47
CA ARG A 282 2.51 16.78 2.34
C ARG A 282 2.36 16.37 3.80
N GLN A 283 1.13 16.30 4.31
CA GLN A 283 0.86 15.93 5.71
C GLN A 283 1.21 14.47 5.99
N ILE A 284 0.82 13.53 5.10
CA ILE A 284 1.17 12.11 5.23
C ILE A 284 2.68 11.92 5.21
N CYS A 285 3.40 12.55 4.29
CA CYS A 285 4.86 12.45 4.23
C CYS A 285 5.52 13.04 5.48
N ARG A 286 5.04 14.19 5.97
CA ARG A 286 5.57 14.84 7.18
C ARG A 286 5.38 13.96 8.41
N LEU A 287 4.19 13.39 8.58
CA LEU A 287 3.92 12.40 9.62
C LEU A 287 4.85 11.20 9.44
N ALA A 288 4.92 10.64 8.24
CA ALA A 288 5.69 9.43 8.00
C ALA A 288 7.22 9.59 8.24
N GLN A 289 7.73 10.82 8.15
CA GLN A 289 9.13 11.13 8.45
C GLN A 289 9.44 11.27 9.94
N LEU A 290 8.50 11.79 10.73
CA LEU A 290 8.78 12.27 12.10
C LEU A 290 7.98 11.55 13.19
N ALA A 291 6.89 10.87 12.86
CA ALA A 291 5.94 10.33 13.82
C ALA A 291 6.44 9.09 14.58
N ARG A 292 7.42 8.35 14.02
CA ARG A 292 7.90 7.09 14.62
C ARG A 292 8.33 7.24 16.09
N ALA A 293 9.08 8.29 16.42
CA ALA A 293 9.57 8.49 17.79
C ALA A 293 8.45 8.93 18.75
N THR A 294 7.40 9.58 18.23
CA THR A 294 6.26 10.07 19.01
C THR A 294 5.21 9.01 19.28
N GLY A 295 5.37 7.80 18.73
CA GLY A 295 4.42 6.70 18.88
C GLY A 295 3.16 6.86 18.03
N ILE A 296 3.24 7.66 16.96
CA ILE A 296 2.18 7.80 15.97
C ILE A 296 2.59 6.97 14.74
N HIS A 297 1.74 6.03 14.34
CA HIS A 297 1.99 5.10 13.25
C HIS A 297 0.88 5.19 12.20
N LEU A 298 1.25 5.09 10.93
CA LEU A 298 0.31 5.23 9.81
C LEU A 298 0.14 3.86 9.14
N ILE A 299 -1.10 3.49 8.89
CA ILE A 299 -1.51 2.40 8.02
C ILE A 299 -2.33 3.04 6.90
N VAL A 300 -1.75 3.07 5.71
CA VAL A 300 -2.39 3.67 4.54
C VAL A 300 -2.72 2.57 3.56
N ALA A 301 -3.97 2.51 3.13
CA ALA A 301 -4.45 1.50 2.22
C ALA A 301 -5.02 2.10 0.94
N THR A 302 -4.96 1.35 -0.17
CA THR A 302 -5.61 1.76 -1.42
C THR A 302 -6.01 0.58 -2.29
N GLN A 303 -7.12 0.72 -3.02
CA GLN A 303 -7.51 -0.20 -4.09
C GLN A 303 -7.04 0.25 -5.47
N ARG A 304 -6.48 1.46 -5.59
CA ARG A 304 -6.02 2.06 -6.85
C ARG A 304 -4.49 2.23 -6.81
N PRO A 305 -3.73 1.17 -7.14
CA PRO A 305 -2.26 1.20 -7.14
C PRO A 305 -1.69 1.94 -8.37
N SER A 306 -2.11 3.19 -8.58
CA SER A 306 -1.57 4.07 -9.63
C SER A 306 -0.43 4.95 -9.09
N VAL A 307 0.42 5.44 -10.00
CA VAL A 307 1.56 6.32 -9.65
C VAL A 307 1.08 7.67 -9.09
N ASP A 308 -0.10 8.12 -9.51
CA ASP A 308 -0.70 9.38 -9.04
C ASP A 308 -1.22 9.27 -7.60
N VAL A 309 -1.59 8.08 -7.16
CA VAL A 309 -2.04 7.81 -5.78
C VAL A 309 -0.85 7.42 -4.90
N VAL A 310 -0.02 6.50 -5.37
CA VAL A 310 1.15 5.99 -4.67
C VAL A 310 2.40 6.57 -5.30
N THR A 311 2.61 7.85 -5.02
CA THR A 311 3.71 8.64 -5.57
C THR A 311 5.07 8.15 -5.06
N GLY A 312 6.16 8.63 -5.67
CA GLY A 312 7.51 8.37 -5.19
C GLY A 312 7.76 8.83 -3.75
N LEU A 313 7.14 9.94 -3.33
CA LEU A 313 7.26 10.48 -1.97
C LEU A 313 6.56 9.59 -0.95
N ILE A 314 5.35 9.11 -1.27
CA ILE A 314 4.65 8.13 -0.44
C ILE A 314 5.51 6.86 -0.31
N LYS A 315 6.01 6.30 -1.41
CA LYS A 315 6.83 5.07 -1.36
C LYS A 315 8.09 5.24 -0.53
N ALA A 316 8.76 6.39 -0.63
CA ALA A 316 9.99 6.67 0.11
C ALA A 316 9.78 6.67 1.64
N ASN A 317 8.59 7.06 2.12
CA ASN A 317 8.27 7.12 3.54
C ASN A 317 7.54 5.88 4.08
N PHE A 318 7.07 4.99 3.21
CA PHE A 318 6.39 3.73 3.56
C PHE A 318 7.20 2.51 3.08
N PRO A 319 8.32 2.18 3.74
CA PRO A 319 9.18 1.06 3.35
C PRO A 319 8.57 -0.32 3.66
N THR A 320 7.64 -0.41 4.61
CA THR A 320 6.91 -1.67 4.86
C THR A 320 5.66 -1.70 4.03
N ARG A 321 5.47 -2.77 3.24
CA ARG A 321 4.38 -2.85 2.27
C ARG A 321 3.71 -4.22 2.30
N ILE A 322 2.40 -4.22 2.11
CA ILE A 322 1.58 -5.42 1.89
C ILE A 322 0.86 -5.24 0.56
N ALA A 323 1.07 -6.18 -0.35
CA ALA A 323 0.36 -6.25 -1.62
C ALA A 323 -0.50 -7.51 -1.64
N PHE A 324 -1.81 -7.35 -1.66
CA PHE A 324 -2.76 -8.41 -2.00
C PHE A 324 -2.83 -8.60 -3.51
N ALA A 325 -3.66 -9.55 -3.97
CA ALA A 325 -3.87 -9.78 -5.39
C ALA A 325 -4.23 -8.50 -6.17
N MET A 326 -3.54 -8.31 -7.29
CA MET A 326 -3.68 -7.15 -8.18
C MET A 326 -4.02 -7.59 -9.60
N THR A 327 -4.56 -6.67 -10.39
CA THR A 327 -4.99 -6.91 -11.77
C THR A 327 -3.84 -7.00 -12.76
N SER A 328 -2.72 -6.32 -12.50
CA SER A 328 -1.62 -6.25 -13.47
C SER A 328 -0.25 -6.22 -12.81
N GLN A 329 0.77 -6.55 -13.62
CA GLN A 329 2.17 -6.43 -13.23
C GLN A 329 2.60 -4.97 -13.00
N VAL A 330 1.93 -4.01 -13.67
CA VAL A 330 2.19 -2.57 -13.48
C VAL A 330 1.77 -2.17 -12.07
N ASP A 331 0.57 -2.58 -11.65
CA ASP A 331 0.04 -2.35 -10.30
C ASP A 331 0.97 -2.94 -9.23
N SER A 332 1.45 -4.18 -9.45
CA SER A 332 2.41 -4.82 -8.56
C SER A 332 3.70 -3.99 -8.41
N ARG A 333 4.23 -3.46 -9.53
CA ARG A 333 5.43 -2.61 -9.51
C ARG A 333 5.19 -1.27 -8.86
N THR A 334 3.99 -0.69 -8.99
CA THR A 334 3.66 0.55 -8.29
C THR A 334 3.85 0.38 -6.79
N ILE A 335 3.43 -0.75 -6.22
CA ILE A 335 3.45 -0.98 -4.77
C ILE A 335 4.77 -1.59 -4.29
N LEU A 336 5.21 -2.69 -4.89
CA LEU A 336 6.35 -3.48 -4.41
C LEU A 336 7.67 -3.12 -5.10
N ASP A 337 7.66 -2.23 -6.09
CA ASP A 337 8.79 -2.00 -7.01
C ASP A 337 9.21 -3.27 -7.80
N MET A 338 8.38 -4.31 -7.77
CA MET A 338 8.57 -5.57 -8.48
C MET A 338 7.24 -6.24 -8.86
N ALA A 339 7.33 -7.20 -9.78
CA ALA A 339 6.22 -8.07 -10.15
C ALA A 339 5.98 -9.17 -9.10
N GLY A 340 4.79 -9.74 -9.09
CA GLY A 340 4.43 -10.92 -8.32
C GLY A 340 3.05 -10.85 -7.69
N ALA A 341 2.55 -9.66 -7.36
CA ALA A 341 1.23 -9.51 -6.74
C ALA A 341 0.09 -9.86 -7.70
N GLU A 342 0.31 -9.74 -9.01
CA GLU A 342 -0.65 -10.16 -10.05
C GLU A 342 -0.83 -11.68 -10.14
N ARG A 343 0.03 -12.46 -9.48
CA ARG A 343 -0.02 -13.94 -9.45
C ARG A 343 -0.62 -14.49 -8.17
N LEU A 344 -1.00 -13.63 -7.23
CA LEU A 344 -1.64 -14.03 -5.99
C LEU A 344 -3.07 -14.53 -6.27
N LEU A 345 -3.55 -15.40 -5.40
CA LEU A 345 -4.82 -16.12 -5.56
C LEU A 345 -6.04 -15.33 -5.05
N GLY A 346 -5.81 -14.17 -4.43
CA GLY A 346 -6.83 -13.38 -3.74
C GLY A 346 -7.21 -13.99 -2.39
N ARG A 347 -8.37 -13.58 -1.83
CA ARG A 347 -8.92 -14.11 -0.58
C ARG A 347 -7.91 -14.14 0.59
N GLY A 348 -7.12 -13.09 0.74
CA GLY A 348 -6.14 -12.94 1.80
C GLY A 348 -4.71 -13.36 1.43
N ASP A 349 -4.47 -13.93 0.25
CA ASP A 349 -3.12 -14.21 -0.25
C ASP A 349 -2.40 -12.89 -0.56
N MET A 350 -1.23 -12.68 0.06
CA MET A 350 -0.47 -11.43 -0.01
C MET A 350 1.04 -11.63 -0.08
N LEU A 351 1.71 -10.61 -0.61
CA LEU A 351 3.15 -10.39 -0.51
C LEU A 351 3.42 -9.34 0.57
N TYR A 352 4.12 -9.74 1.63
CA TYR A 352 4.55 -8.88 2.72
C TYR A 352 6.03 -8.52 2.56
N MET A 353 6.32 -7.23 2.40
CA MET A 353 7.67 -6.69 2.31
C MET A 353 8.01 -5.92 3.60
N PRO A 354 8.80 -6.52 4.52
CA PRO A 354 9.25 -5.84 5.72
C PRO A 354 10.38 -4.84 5.40
N THR A 355 10.65 -3.89 6.30
CA THR A 355 11.70 -2.88 6.14
C THR A 355 13.12 -3.44 6.04
N ASP A 356 13.37 -4.61 6.61
CA ASP A 356 14.69 -5.24 6.72
C ASP A 356 14.97 -6.25 5.59
N SER A 357 14.06 -6.41 4.64
CA SER A 357 14.20 -7.33 3.51
C SER A 357 13.93 -6.64 2.18
N SER A 358 14.79 -6.89 1.20
CA SER A 358 14.58 -6.45 -0.19
C SER A 358 13.63 -7.34 -0.98
N LYS A 359 13.28 -8.53 -0.45
CA LYS A 359 12.34 -9.47 -1.07
C LYS A 359 11.09 -9.65 -0.22
N PRO A 360 9.89 -9.63 -0.82
CA PRO A 360 8.66 -9.90 -0.12
C PRO A 360 8.54 -11.39 0.22
N LYS A 361 7.89 -11.67 1.35
CA LYS A 361 7.48 -13.01 1.78
C LYS A 361 6.01 -13.22 1.40
N ARG A 362 5.68 -14.36 0.81
CA ARG A 362 4.27 -14.72 0.57
C ARG A 362 3.62 -15.19 1.88
N VAL A 363 2.44 -14.66 2.16
CA VAL A 363 1.70 -14.89 3.41
C VAL A 363 0.24 -15.08 3.06
N GLN A 364 -0.39 -16.12 3.60
CA GLN A 364 -1.84 -16.21 3.66
C GLN A 364 -2.33 -15.39 4.85
N GLY A 365 -3.02 -14.30 4.57
CA GLY A 365 -3.60 -13.39 5.53
C GLY A 365 -4.56 -14.07 6.49
N VAL A 366 -4.61 -13.57 7.73
CA VAL A 366 -5.65 -13.94 8.68
C VAL A 366 -7.02 -13.53 8.15
N TYR A 367 -8.01 -14.38 8.41
CA TYR A 367 -9.41 -14.14 8.18
C TYR A 367 -10.09 -13.83 9.51
N LEU A 368 -10.95 -12.82 9.46
CA LEU A 368 -11.81 -12.39 10.55
C LEU A 368 -13.20 -12.17 9.95
N SER A 369 -14.21 -12.78 10.56
CA SER A 369 -15.60 -12.61 10.14
C SER A 369 -16.24 -11.37 10.77
N ASP A 370 -17.28 -10.84 10.13
CA ASP A 370 -18.03 -9.69 10.65
C ASP A 370 -18.65 -9.99 12.03
N GLN A 371 -19.13 -11.22 12.25
CA GLN A 371 -19.64 -11.68 13.54
C GLN A 371 -18.57 -11.68 14.64
N GLU A 372 -17.29 -11.87 14.31
CA GLU A 372 -16.19 -11.72 15.27
C GLU A 372 -15.91 -10.25 15.57
N ILE A 373 -15.95 -9.38 14.54
CA ILE A 373 -15.82 -7.92 14.69
C ILE A 373 -16.91 -7.39 15.63
N ASP A 374 -18.17 -7.72 15.35
CA ASP A 374 -19.32 -7.28 16.14
C ASP A 374 -19.20 -7.67 17.62
N ARG A 375 -18.73 -8.89 17.89
CA ARG A 375 -18.52 -9.37 19.27
C ARG A 375 -17.40 -8.59 19.98
N ILE A 376 -16.30 -8.29 19.30
CA ILE A 376 -15.19 -7.49 19.85
C ILE A 376 -15.66 -6.06 20.13
N VAL A 377 -16.39 -5.47 19.18
CA VAL A 377 -16.91 -4.10 19.30
C VAL A 377 -17.96 -4.03 20.41
N ALA A 378 -18.89 -4.98 20.49
CA ALA A 378 -19.91 -5.04 21.54
C ALA A 378 -19.28 -5.12 22.94
N PHE A 379 -18.23 -5.94 23.11
CA PHE A 379 -17.48 -6.02 24.36
C PHE A 379 -16.90 -4.67 24.80
N TRP A 380 -16.32 -3.92 23.84
CA TRP A 380 -15.74 -2.61 24.11
C TRP A 380 -16.77 -1.49 24.24
N ALA A 381 -17.87 -1.55 23.51
CA ALA A 381 -18.95 -0.58 23.58
C ALA A 381 -19.59 -0.56 24.98
N GLN A 382 -19.73 -1.72 25.63
CA GLN A 382 -20.22 -1.83 27.01
C GLN A 382 -19.29 -1.15 28.04
N GLN A 383 -18.01 -0.98 27.69
CA GLN A 383 -17.00 -0.37 28.57
C GLN A 383 -16.82 1.13 28.31
N ARG A 384 -17.50 1.70 27.31
CA ARG A 384 -17.36 3.13 26.95
C ARG A 384 -17.62 4.05 28.13
N THR A 385 -18.63 3.82 28.94
CA THR A 385 -18.97 4.69 30.08
C THR A 385 -17.86 4.79 31.13
N THR A 386 -17.00 3.77 31.24
CA THR A 386 -15.88 3.73 32.20
C THR A 386 -14.62 4.45 31.68
N HIS A 387 -14.46 4.54 30.35
CA HIS A 387 -13.23 5.02 29.69
C HIS A 387 -13.43 6.30 28.84
N SER A 388 -14.67 6.76 28.67
CA SER A 388 -15.04 7.84 27.75
C SER A 388 -15.21 9.17 28.49
N THR A 389 -14.10 9.84 28.75
CA THR A 389 -14.08 11.29 28.55
C THR A 389 -13.48 11.53 27.16
N PRO A 390 -14.10 12.33 26.28
CA PRO A 390 -13.51 12.68 24.99
C PRO A 390 -12.23 13.48 25.22
N VAL A 391 -11.10 12.78 25.31
CA VAL A 391 -9.81 13.40 25.69
C VAL A 391 -9.23 14.21 24.54
N TYR A 392 -9.49 13.88 23.27
CA TYR A 392 -8.79 14.48 22.13
C TYR A 392 -9.68 15.19 21.10
N ASP A 393 -10.99 15.24 21.31
CA ASP A 393 -11.92 15.92 20.37
C ASP A 393 -11.58 17.41 20.22
N HIS A 394 -11.15 18.06 21.31
CA HIS A 394 -10.69 19.45 21.29
C HIS A 394 -9.52 19.69 20.33
N LEU A 395 -8.62 18.71 20.13
CA LEU A 395 -7.50 18.86 19.20
C LEU A 395 -7.97 18.94 17.74
N LEU A 396 -9.09 18.29 17.42
CA LEU A 396 -9.68 18.37 16.08
C LEU A 396 -10.32 19.75 15.87
N GLU A 397 -11.07 20.24 16.85
CA GLU A 397 -11.68 21.57 16.81
C GLU A 397 -10.62 22.67 16.69
N GLU A 398 -9.55 22.60 17.50
CA GLU A 398 -8.43 23.54 17.44
C GLU A 398 -7.70 23.49 16.09
N ALA A 399 -7.52 22.31 15.50
CA ALA A 399 -6.87 22.18 14.20
C ALA A 399 -7.73 22.71 13.05
N ILE A 400 -9.05 22.52 13.11
CA ILE A 400 -9.99 23.08 12.13
C ILE A 400 -9.97 24.61 12.24
N ALA A 401 -10.09 25.15 13.46
CA ALA A 401 -10.02 26.60 13.69
C ALA A 401 -8.70 27.21 13.21
N ALA A 402 -7.57 26.53 13.42
CA ALA A 402 -6.27 27.00 12.94
C ALA A 402 -6.16 27.00 11.40
N ILE A 403 -6.84 26.08 10.71
CA ILE A 403 -6.90 26.07 9.24
C ILE A 403 -7.78 27.22 8.74
N GLU A 404 -8.93 27.44 9.36
CA GLU A 404 -9.81 28.57 9.04
C GLU A 404 -9.08 29.90 9.25
N GLU A 405 -8.34 30.06 10.36
CA GLU A 405 -7.50 31.25 10.60
C GLU A 405 -6.37 31.40 9.57
N GLU A 406 -5.71 30.32 9.16
CA GLU A 406 -4.61 30.37 8.17
C GLU A 406 -5.14 30.65 6.75
N GLU A 407 -6.35 30.16 6.42
CA GLU A 407 -7.06 30.50 5.19
C GLU A 407 -7.49 31.97 5.19
N ASP A 408 -8.03 32.47 6.31
CA ASP A 408 -8.39 33.88 6.47
C ASP A 408 -7.20 34.82 6.41
N ALA A 409 -6.05 34.39 6.93
CA ALA A 409 -4.84 35.20 7.02
C ALA A 409 -3.95 35.19 5.76
N ASP A 410 -4.33 34.59 4.62
CA ASP A 410 -3.47 34.62 3.41
C ASP A 410 -3.18 36.09 3.02
N PRO A 411 -1.93 36.57 3.15
CA PRO A 411 -1.61 37.98 2.91
C PRO A 411 -1.85 38.42 1.46
N MET A 412 -1.96 37.46 0.53
CA MET A 412 -2.23 37.70 -0.88
C MET A 412 -3.73 37.66 -1.19
N TYR A 413 -4.60 37.33 -0.23
CA TYR A 413 -6.04 37.28 -0.44
C TYR A 413 -6.62 38.65 -0.82
N GLU A 414 -6.31 39.68 -0.04
CA GLU A 414 -6.73 41.07 -0.35
C GLU A 414 -6.25 41.53 -1.73
N ARG A 415 -5.06 41.08 -2.15
CA ARG A 415 -4.52 41.39 -3.47
C ARG A 415 -5.19 40.59 -4.58
N ALA A 416 -5.62 39.37 -4.29
CA ALA A 416 -6.39 38.54 -5.23
C ALA A 416 -7.80 39.09 -5.41
N LYS A 417 -8.43 39.56 -4.32
CA LYS A 417 -9.73 40.23 -4.33
C LYS A 417 -9.69 41.53 -5.12
N ALA A 418 -8.73 42.40 -4.85
CA ALA A 418 -8.53 43.62 -5.65
C ALA A 418 -8.33 43.31 -7.14
N LEU A 419 -7.54 42.27 -7.46
CA LEU A 419 -7.34 41.85 -8.84
C LEU A 419 -8.61 41.28 -9.49
N ALA A 420 -9.48 40.62 -8.72
CA ALA A 420 -10.78 40.18 -9.22
C ALA A 420 -11.68 41.38 -9.51
N GLU A 421 -11.76 42.35 -8.60
CA GLU A 421 -12.57 43.56 -8.78
C GLU A 421 -12.11 44.43 -9.97
N GLU A 422 -10.82 44.40 -10.32
CA GLU A 422 -10.26 45.11 -11.48
C GLU A 422 -10.61 44.48 -12.85
N HIS A 423 -11.13 43.26 -12.88
CA HIS A 423 -11.27 42.48 -14.11
C HIS A 423 -12.63 41.78 -14.22
N SER A 424 -13.33 41.92 -15.35
CA SER A 424 -14.61 41.23 -15.58
C SER A 424 -14.50 39.69 -15.58
N ARG A 425 -13.30 39.16 -15.85
CA ARG A 425 -12.98 37.73 -15.80
C ARG A 425 -11.63 37.51 -15.16
N ILE A 426 -11.54 36.50 -14.31
CA ILE A 426 -10.30 36.09 -13.66
C ILE A 426 -10.07 34.58 -13.83
N SER A 427 -8.81 34.17 -13.79
CA SER A 427 -8.40 32.77 -13.91
C SER A 427 -7.27 32.45 -12.95
N THR A 428 -7.13 31.16 -12.61
CA THR A 428 -6.05 30.67 -11.74
C THR A 428 -4.68 31.02 -12.30
N SER A 429 -4.48 30.89 -13.61
CA SER A 429 -3.22 31.26 -14.28
C SER A 429 -2.93 32.77 -14.27
N MET A 430 -3.97 33.60 -14.27
CA MET A 430 -3.85 35.05 -14.12
C MET A 430 -3.42 35.42 -12.70
N LEU A 431 -4.02 34.81 -11.68
CA LEU A 431 -3.60 34.97 -10.28
C LEU A 431 -2.13 34.56 -10.10
N GLN A 432 -1.71 33.43 -10.69
CA GLN A 432 -0.30 33.00 -10.65
C GLN A 432 0.65 34.06 -11.22
N ARG A 433 0.34 34.60 -12.40
CA ARG A 433 1.20 35.59 -13.09
C ARG A 433 1.23 36.93 -12.37
N ARG A 434 0.07 37.45 -11.96
CA ARG A 434 -0.08 38.79 -11.38
C ARG A 434 0.42 38.85 -9.95
N LEU A 435 0.13 37.82 -9.15
CA LEU A 435 0.55 37.75 -7.75
C LEU A 435 1.91 37.05 -7.56
N ARG A 436 2.49 36.48 -8.63
CA ARG A 436 3.75 35.73 -8.61
C ARG A 436 3.72 34.56 -7.61
N ILE A 437 2.62 33.84 -7.59
CA ILE A 437 2.36 32.71 -6.70
C ILE A 437 2.29 31.40 -7.49
N GLY A 438 2.59 30.28 -6.82
CA GLY A 438 2.48 28.94 -7.40
C GLY A 438 1.03 28.53 -7.68
N TYR A 439 0.82 27.58 -8.59
CA TYR A 439 -0.51 27.08 -8.97
C TYR A 439 -1.37 26.66 -7.77
N PRO A 440 -0.88 25.89 -6.78
CA PRO A 440 -1.71 25.43 -5.66
C PRO A 440 -2.24 26.58 -4.78
N ARG A 441 -1.50 27.68 -4.67
CA ARG A 441 -1.94 28.86 -3.93
C ARG A 441 -2.92 29.70 -4.75
N ALA A 442 -2.68 29.82 -6.06
CA ALA A 442 -3.60 30.52 -6.95
C ALA A 442 -4.95 29.82 -7.09
N ALA A 443 -4.97 28.48 -7.10
CA ALA A 443 -6.20 27.70 -7.11
C ALA A 443 -7.02 27.95 -5.83
N ARG A 444 -6.40 27.82 -4.65
CA ARG A 444 -7.05 28.12 -3.36
C ARG A 444 -7.60 29.54 -3.25
N LEU A 445 -6.83 30.54 -3.68
CA LEU A 445 -7.31 31.93 -3.72
C LEU A 445 -8.50 32.10 -4.67
N MET A 446 -8.50 31.39 -5.81
CA MET A 446 -9.61 31.43 -6.75
C MET A 446 -10.88 30.84 -6.13
N ASP A 447 -10.76 29.68 -5.45
CA ASP A 447 -11.87 28.99 -4.78
C ASP A 447 -12.47 29.83 -3.66
N ARG A 448 -11.64 30.48 -2.87
CA ARG A 448 -12.10 31.43 -1.83
C ARG A 448 -12.88 32.62 -2.41
N LEU A 449 -12.43 33.19 -3.53
CA LEU A 449 -13.17 34.25 -4.23
C LEU A 449 -14.54 33.77 -4.74
N GLU A 450 -14.69 32.47 -5.05
CA GLU A 450 -15.95 31.88 -5.49
C GLU A 450 -16.90 31.62 -4.30
N GLU A 451 -16.37 31.14 -3.18
CA GLU A 451 -17.14 30.94 -1.94
C GLU A 451 -17.68 32.24 -1.35
N GLU A 452 -16.90 33.33 -1.39
CA GLU A 452 -17.33 34.67 -0.95
C GLU A 452 -18.25 35.37 -1.99
N GLY A 453 -18.54 34.73 -3.12
CA GLY A 453 -19.46 35.24 -4.14
C GLY A 453 -18.90 36.40 -4.98
N ILE A 454 -17.59 36.62 -4.94
CA ILE A 454 -16.91 37.66 -5.73
C ILE A 454 -16.78 37.21 -7.19
N VAL A 455 -16.66 35.90 -7.44
CA VAL A 455 -16.62 35.33 -8.78
C VAL A 455 -17.61 34.18 -8.91
N VAL A 456 -18.19 33.98 -10.10
CA VAL A 456 -19.13 32.88 -10.39
C VAL A 456 -18.69 32.13 -11.64
N GLY A 457 -18.94 30.81 -11.62
CA GLY A 457 -18.54 29.87 -12.66
C GLY A 457 -18.80 30.35 -14.10
N GLY A 458 -17.74 30.31 -14.91
CA GLY A 458 -17.79 30.37 -16.37
C GLY A 458 -17.45 29.01 -16.96
N SER A 459 -17.89 28.71 -18.18
CA SER A 459 -17.53 27.49 -18.89
C SER A 459 -16.02 27.48 -19.23
N GLY A 460 -15.20 26.82 -18.40
CA GLY A 460 -13.76 26.62 -18.61
C GLY A 460 -12.87 27.09 -17.45
N SER A 461 -11.58 27.32 -17.71
CA SER A 461 -10.55 27.68 -16.71
C SER A 461 -10.59 29.15 -16.22
N SER A 462 -11.69 29.86 -16.47
CA SER A 462 -11.86 31.29 -16.16
C SER A 462 -13.27 31.54 -15.60
N ARG A 463 -13.35 32.27 -14.48
CA ARG A 463 -14.60 32.67 -13.79
C ARG A 463 -14.93 34.14 -14.09
N THR A 464 -16.22 34.47 -14.06
CA THR A 464 -16.73 35.84 -14.26
C THR A 464 -16.86 36.52 -12.90
N VAL A 465 -16.52 37.80 -12.80
CA VAL A 465 -16.58 38.56 -11.54
C VAL A 465 -17.97 39.17 -11.36
N VAL A 466 -18.54 39.06 -10.16
CA VAL A 466 -19.89 39.57 -9.85
C VAL A 466 -19.84 41.08 -9.65
N GLY A 467 -20.59 41.81 -10.46
CA GLY A 467 -20.76 43.26 -10.31
C GLY A 467 -19.72 44.11 -11.05
N GLY A 468 -18.97 43.55 -12.00
CA GLY A 468 -18.18 44.35 -12.94
C GLY A 468 -19.10 45.07 -13.92
N ASP A 469 -18.99 46.40 -14.00
CA ASP A 469 -19.73 47.22 -14.97
C ASP A 469 -19.46 46.72 -16.40
N ASP A 470 -20.53 46.36 -17.11
CA ASP A 470 -20.52 46.10 -18.55
C ASP A 470 -20.29 47.44 -19.28
N GLU A 471 -19.03 47.84 -19.47
CA GLU A 471 -18.66 48.88 -20.43
C GLU A 471 -17.92 48.30 -21.65
N GLU A 472 -18.70 48.28 -22.73
CA GLU A 472 -18.37 48.42 -24.15
C GLU A 472 -17.88 47.21 -24.98
N ASP A 473 -18.78 46.86 -25.91
CA ASP A 473 -18.59 46.11 -27.14
C ASP A 473 -17.34 46.55 -27.94
N GLU A 474 -16.43 45.61 -28.22
CA GLU A 474 -15.54 45.75 -29.38
C GLU A 474 -16.31 45.40 -30.67
N PRO A 475 -16.29 46.25 -31.72
CA PRO A 475 -17.00 45.97 -32.96
C PRO A 475 -16.33 44.80 -33.70
N GLY A 476 -17.15 43.80 -34.02
CA GLY A 476 -16.73 42.55 -34.63
C GLY A 476 -15.87 42.68 -35.88
N PHE A 477 -14.77 41.92 -35.89
CA PHE A 477 -13.98 41.63 -37.08
C PHE A 477 -14.85 40.85 -38.10
N ARG A 478 -15.31 41.53 -39.16
CA ARG A 478 -15.89 40.88 -40.35
C ARG A 478 -14.77 40.41 -41.29
N PRO A 479 -14.64 39.12 -41.62
CA PRO A 479 -13.76 38.69 -42.69
C PRO A 479 -14.29 39.18 -44.06
N PRO A 480 -13.42 39.50 -45.03
CA PRO A 480 -13.85 40.00 -46.33
C PRO A 480 -14.62 38.93 -47.12
N SER A 481 -15.69 39.37 -47.77
CA SER A 481 -16.55 38.58 -48.66
C SER A 481 -15.76 38.00 -49.83
N ARG A 482 -15.96 36.70 -50.09
CA ARG A 482 -15.51 36.02 -51.32
C ARG A 482 -16.05 36.74 -52.56
N ASN A 483 -15.18 36.90 -53.56
CA ASN A 483 -15.45 37.47 -54.87
C ASN A 483 -16.33 36.48 -55.70
N PRO A 484 -17.38 36.92 -56.43
CA PRO A 484 -18.27 36.01 -57.16
C PRO A 484 -17.74 35.45 -58.50
N TRP A 485 -16.42 35.49 -58.74
CA TRP A 485 -15.82 35.14 -60.04
C TRP A 485 -14.58 34.25 -59.94
N ASP A 486 -14.51 33.38 -58.94
CA ASP A 486 -13.57 32.24 -58.97
C ASP A 486 -14.38 30.95 -59.19
N ASP A 487 -14.38 30.50 -60.44
CA ASP A 487 -14.67 29.12 -60.86
C ASP A 487 -13.62 28.14 -60.31
#